data_AF-A0A952AJH7-F1
#
_entry.id   AF-A0A952AJH7-F1
#
_cell.length_a   1.000
_cell.length_b   1.000
_cell.length_c   1.000
_cell.angle_alpha   90.00
_cell.angle_beta   90.00
_cell.angle_gamma   90.00
#
_symmetry.space_group_name_H-M   'P 1'
#
loop_
_entity.id
_entity.type
_entity.pdbx_description
1 polymer ?
#
loop_
_entity_poly.entity_id
_entity_poly.type
_entity_poly.pdbx_seq_one_letter_code
_entity_poly.pdbx_strand_id
1 'polypeptide(L)'
;MMGDTEQQIVPETPDTNTPEAKISLEKQDIIESAVIFADYLTSRFPQVDNIPVPTIDADKEGVKDRAQELPEDTQIMPMLNYYLAGSLAIMLLAQAEQFTEVTGSDEPGVKEGETRPISEGTRLILASFARPVGDLDYVATEYYRARMRRVQEFYKKIEIKEYRQMRENYLWKGGGPTFEEFPEEALICLVRGEEQTRIMIDPVEAYGPNLVAKVVVDEKEYYIARPDAIFTYKVLHLLQGYEHKPEKFNADFSKLFSAIKEMYSEDDLLKITLQILSDYEAAMKATHMRLNTVYNSDEPYEHRVPAFIKRTLDNQSITPEIREFIQRVQNTFLAEEENQ
;
A
#
# COMPACT_ATOMS: atom_id res chain seq x y z
N MET A 1 -20.09 -65.56 -35.87
CA MET A 1 -20.74 -64.51 -35.06
C MET A 1 -19.70 -64.03 -34.05
N MET A 2 -18.95 -63.00 -34.44
CA MET A 2 -18.11 -62.18 -33.57
C MET A 2 -18.96 -60.94 -33.25
N GLY A 3 -18.99 -60.31 -32.09
CA GLY A 3 -18.08 -60.28 -30.94
C GLY A 3 -18.24 -58.87 -30.39
N ASP A 4 -19.17 -58.68 -29.44
CA ASP A 4 -19.39 -57.40 -28.79
C ASP A 4 -18.20 -57.07 -27.90
N THR A 5 -17.55 -55.94 -28.14
CA THR A 5 -16.54 -55.38 -27.24
C THR A 5 -17.07 -54.05 -26.75
N GLU A 6 -17.54 -54.04 -25.50
CA GLU A 6 -17.90 -52.82 -24.77
C GLU A 6 -16.65 -51.94 -24.65
N GLN A 7 -16.70 -50.74 -25.24
CA GLN A 7 -15.70 -49.71 -25.01
C GLN A 7 -15.91 -49.16 -23.59
N GLN A 8 -14.99 -49.51 -22.68
CA GLN A 8 -14.85 -48.82 -21.40
C GLN A 8 -14.45 -47.37 -21.66
N ILE A 9 -15.36 -46.44 -21.37
CA ILE A 9 -15.05 -45.01 -21.27
C ILE A 9 -14.28 -44.84 -19.95
N VAL A 10 -12.97 -44.67 -20.06
CA VAL A 10 -12.13 -44.22 -18.94
C VAL A 10 -12.51 -42.77 -18.66
N PRO A 11 -12.86 -42.39 -17.41
CA PRO A 11 -13.06 -40.98 -17.08
C PRO A 11 -11.71 -40.27 -17.23
N GLU A 12 -11.65 -39.29 -18.13
CA GLU A 12 -10.54 -38.34 -18.14
C GLU A 12 -10.44 -37.73 -16.74
N THR A 13 -9.33 -38.00 -16.08
CA THR A 13 -8.95 -37.28 -14.87
C THR A 13 -8.69 -35.84 -15.30
N PRO A 14 -9.30 -34.82 -14.67
CA PRO A 14 -9.00 -33.44 -15.02
C PRO A 14 -7.52 -33.21 -14.78
N ASP A 15 -6.81 -32.86 -15.85
CA ASP A 15 -5.42 -32.46 -15.79
C ASP A 15 -5.32 -31.21 -14.90
N THR A 16 -4.67 -31.32 -13.75
CA THR A 16 -4.43 -30.23 -12.79
C THR A 16 -3.30 -29.31 -13.26
N ASN A 17 -3.30 -28.96 -14.55
CA ASN A 17 -2.41 -27.96 -15.10
C ASN A 17 -3.14 -26.62 -15.09
N THR A 18 -2.56 -25.70 -14.33
CA THR A 18 -2.87 -24.28 -14.15
C THR A 18 -3.76 -23.72 -15.26
N PRO A 19 -4.92 -23.12 -14.97
CA PRO A 19 -5.62 -22.38 -16.00
C PRO A 19 -4.68 -21.27 -16.46
N GLU A 20 -4.34 -21.24 -17.75
CA GLU A 20 -3.85 -20.04 -18.41
C GLU A 20 -4.96 -18.99 -18.27
N ALA A 21 -5.01 -18.33 -17.12
CA ALA A 21 -5.97 -17.30 -16.82
C ALA A 21 -5.60 -16.10 -17.70
N LYS A 22 -6.15 -16.06 -18.91
CA LYS A 22 -6.05 -14.87 -19.77
C LYS A 22 -6.73 -13.73 -19.05
N ILE A 23 -5.96 -12.68 -18.74
CA ILE A 23 -6.50 -11.41 -18.25
C ILE A 23 -7.45 -10.86 -19.32
N SER A 24 -8.61 -10.34 -18.92
CA SER A 24 -9.53 -9.72 -19.88
C SER A 24 -8.90 -8.46 -20.48
N LEU A 25 -9.24 -8.14 -21.73
CA LEU A 25 -8.79 -6.90 -22.38
C LEU A 25 -9.08 -5.66 -21.52
N GLU A 26 -10.27 -5.59 -20.93
CA GLU A 26 -10.65 -4.51 -20.00
C GLU A 26 -9.65 -4.34 -18.84
N LYS A 27 -9.18 -5.45 -18.25
CA LYS A 27 -8.21 -5.38 -17.14
C LYS A 27 -6.83 -4.98 -17.63
N GLN A 28 -6.46 -5.42 -18.83
CA GLN A 28 -5.22 -4.99 -19.45
C GLN A 28 -5.22 -3.49 -19.70
N ASP A 29 -6.30 -2.95 -20.30
CA ASP A 29 -6.48 -1.51 -20.53
C ASP A 29 -6.41 -0.71 -19.21
N ILE A 30 -7.04 -1.22 -18.14
CA ILE A 30 -6.96 -0.60 -16.81
C ILE A 30 -5.52 -0.56 -16.28
N ILE A 31 -4.75 -1.63 -16.44
CA ILE A 31 -3.38 -1.69 -15.93
C ILE A 31 -2.46 -0.77 -16.73
N GLU A 32 -2.55 -0.78 -18.06
CA GLU A 32 -1.78 0.11 -18.93
C GLU A 32 -2.10 1.58 -18.59
N SER A 33 -3.38 1.89 -18.42
CA SER A 33 -3.85 3.20 -17.96
C SER A 33 -3.30 3.58 -16.57
N ALA A 34 -3.21 2.61 -15.64
CA ALA A 34 -2.68 2.84 -14.30
C ALA A 34 -1.19 3.22 -14.29
N VAL A 35 -0.39 2.69 -15.23
CA VAL A 35 1.01 3.09 -15.42
C VAL A 35 1.08 4.55 -15.85
N ILE A 36 0.27 4.97 -16.83
CA ILE A 36 0.20 6.36 -17.30
C ILE A 36 -0.25 7.30 -16.18
N PHE A 37 -1.24 6.88 -15.38
CA PHE A 37 -1.70 7.64 -14.22
C PHE A 37 -0.59 7.78 -13.16
N ALA A 38 0.13 6.71 -12.84
CA ALA A 38 1.26 6.74 -11.91
C ALA A 38 2.39 7.63 -12.44
N ASP A 39 2.68 7.58 -13.75
CA ASP A 39 3.69 8.41 -14.40
C ASP A 39 3.38 9.90 -14.24
N TYR A 40 2.14 10.31 -14.57
CA TYR A 40 1.68 11.68 -14.37
C TYR A 40 1.78 12.11 -12.90
N LEU A 41 1.25 11.28 -12.00
CA LEU A 41 1.19 11.56 -10.57
C LEU A 41 2.59 11.77 -9.99
N THR A 42 3.51 10.86 -10.24
CA THR A 42 4.87 10.89 -9.69
C THR A 42 5.74 11.97 -10.33
N SER A 43 5.42 12.39 -11.55
CA SER A 43 6.07 13.54 -12.19
C SER A 43 5.59 14.86 -11.59
N ARG A 44 4.29 14.96 -11.26
CA ARG A 44 3.71 16.15 -10.62
C ARG A 44 4.05 16.25 -9.13
N PHE A 45 4.09 15.11 -8.44
CA PHE A 45 4.38 14.96 -7.03
C PHE A 45 5.53 13.94 -6.87
N PRO A 46 6.80 14.37 -6.89
CA PRO A 46 7.92 13.45 -6.80
C PRO A 46 7.91 12.60 -5.53
N GLN A 47 8.07 11.29 -5.69
CA GLN A 47 8.18 10.35 -4.58
C GLN A 47 9.51 10.49 -3.82
N VAL A 48 10.54 11.00 -4.50
CA VAL A 48 11.88 11.20 -3.96
C VAL A 48 12.28 12.65 -4.15
N ASP A 49 12.72 13.27 -3.06
CA ASP A 49 13.43 14.54 -3.13
C ASP A 49 14.94 14.29 -3.14
N ASN A 50 15.65 15.16 -3.84
CA ASN A 50 17.10 15.22 -3.80
C ASN A 50 17.51 16.28 -2.79
N ILE A 51 17.98 15.84 -1.61
CA ILE A 51 18.40 16.75 -0.55
C ILE A 51 19.92 16.90 -0.51
N PRO A 52 20.42 18.15 -0.42
CA PRO A 52 21.84 18.38 -0.18
C PRO A 52 22.20 17.98 1.24
N VAL A 53 23.17 17.08 1.38
CA VAL A 53 23.78 16.69 2.65
C VAL A 53 25.21 17.22 2.65
N PRO A 54 25.57 18.10 3.61
CA PRO A 54 26.94 18.56 3.73
C PRO A 54 27.85 17.36 4.01
N THR A 55 28.88 17.17 3.19
CA THR A 55 30.03 16.34 3.57
C THR A 55 30.70 17.03 4.74
N ILE A 56 30.44 16.55 5.96
CA ILE A 56 31.13 17.05 7.14
C ILE A 56 32.58 16.54 7.05
N ASP A 57 33.47 17.35 6.48
CA ASP A 57 34.89 17.29 6.83
C ASP A 57 34.97 17.72 8.30
N ALA A 58 35.21 16.76 9.19
CA ALA A 58 35.16 16.90 10.64
C ALA A 58 36.15 17.91 11.27
N ASP A 59 36.79 18.78 10.48
CA ASP A 59 37.95 19.59 10.93
C ASP A 59 37.85 21.10 10.67
N LYS A 60 36.68 21.68 10.35
CA LYS A 60 36.56 23.15 10.23
C LYS A 60 35.44 23.72 11.08
N GLU A 61 35.81 24.20 12.26
CA GLU A 61 34.98 25.07 13.09
C GLU A 61 34.48 26.28 12.27
N GLY A 62 33.18 26.49 12.33
CA GLY A 62 32.56 27.79 12.13
C GLY A 62 32.04 28.05 10.72
N VAL A 63 30.75 27.81 10.51
CA VAL A 63 30.00 28.55 9.49
C VAL A 63 28.70 29.07 10.07
N LYS A 64 28.62 30.40 10.12
CA LYS A 64 27.43 31.21 10.38
C LYS A 64 26.54 31.22 9.14
N ASP A 65 25.24 31.20 9.38
CA ASP A 65 24.16 31.60 8.46
C ASP A 65 24.60 32.42 7.24
N ARG A 66 24.30 31.89 6.05
CA ARG A 66 23.85 32.64 4.86
C ARG A 66 23.42 31.69 3.76
N ALA A 67 22.35 32.04 3.07
CA ALA A 67 22.00 31.51 1.77
C ALA A 67 23.23 31.58 0.85
N GLN A 68 23.86 30.46 0.59
CA GLN A 68 25.04 30.32 -0.25
C GLN A 68 24.84 29.12 -1.17
N GLU A 69 25.32 29.27 -2.40
CA GLU A 69 25.48 28.19 -3.38
C GLU A 69 26.01 26.94 -2.68
N LEU A 70 25.39 25.80 -2.96
CA LEU A 70 25.75 24.54 -2.32
C LEU A 70 27.26 24.30 -2.53
N PRO A 71 28.04 24.02 -1.46
CA PRO A 71 29.45 23.67 -1.58
C PRO A 71 29.68 22.61 -2.67
N GLU A 72 30.79 22.69 -3.41
CA GLU A 72 31.12 21.76 -4.51
C GLU A 72 31.16 20.29 -4.06
N ASP A 73 31.37 20.04 -2.77
CA ASP A 73 31.43 18.74 -2.13
C ASP A 73 30.08 18.23 -1.57
N THR A 74 29.01 19.01 -1.71
CA THR A 74 27.68 18.61 -1.23
C THR A 74 27.21 17.32 -1.89
N GLN A 75 27.07 16.25 -1.10
CA GLN A 75 26.46 15.03 -1.57
C GLN A 75 24.95 15.23 -1.68
N ILE A 76 24.38 15.01 -2.85
CA ILE A 76 22.93 14.94 -3.02
C ILE A 76 22.50 13.52 -2.67
N MET A 77 21.63 13.39 -1.67
CA MET A 77 21.09 12.10 -1.26
C MET A 77 19.57 12.07 -1.49
N PRO A 78 19.03 10.95 -1.99
CA PRO A 78 17.59 10.80 -2.16
C PRO A 78 16.90 10.65 -0.81
N MET A 79 15.76 11.31 -0.64
CA MET A 79 14.87 11.21 0.52
C MET A 79 13.46 10.85 0.06
N LEU A 80 12.88 9.79 0.61
CA LEU A 80 11.55 9.34 0.22
C LEU A 80 10.48 10.25 0.85
N ASN A 81 9.64 10.85 0.01
CA ASN A 81 8.45 11.59 0.42
C ASN A 81 7.29 10.63 0.74
N TYR A 82 6.95 9.76 -0.20
CA TYR A 82 5.80 8.89 -0.06
C TYR A 82 5.88 7.70 -1.01
N TYR A 83 5.07 6.68 -0.73
CA TYR A 83 4.92 5.53 -1.61
C TYR A 83 3.45 5.25 -1.91
N LEU A 84 3.18 4.71 -3.10
CA LEU A 84 1.84 4.40 -3.57
C LEU A 84 1.31 3.17 -2.83
N ALA A 85 0.02 3.14 -2.54
CA ALA A 85 -0.62 2.03 -1.85
C ALA A 85 -1.89 1.59 -2.60
N GLY A 86 -2.65 0.67 -1.99
CA GLY A 86 -3.95 0.25 -2.49
C GLY A 86 -3.92 -0.39 -3.88
N SER A 87 -4.97 -0.15 -4.66
CA SER A 87 -5.14 -0.77 -5.98
C SER A 87 -4.09 -0.34 -7.00
N LEU A 88 -3.62 0.92 -6.95
CA LEU A 88 -2.58 1.40 -7.86
C LEU A 88 -1.25 0.66 -7.65
N ALA A 89 -0.84 0.46 -6.40
CA ALA A 89 0.36 -0.31 -6.07
C ALA A 89 0.29 -1.75 -6.59
N ILE A 90 -0.86 -2.41 -6.48
CA ILE A 90 -1.06 -3.77 -7.00
C ILE A 90 -0.94 -3.80 -8.53
N MET A 91 -1.50 -2.82 -9.23
CA MET A 91 -1.42 -2.75 -10.71
C MET A 91 0.01 -2.50 -11.19
N LEU A 92 0.79 -1.65 -10.51
CA LEU A 92 2.22 -1.48 -10.77
C LEU A 92 3.01 -2.76 -10.50
N LEU A 93 2.73 -3.44 -9.39
CA LEU A 93 3.37 -4.71 -9.05
C LEU A 93 3.04 -5.82 -10.07
N ALA A 94 1.84 -5.81 -10.65
CA ALA A 94 1.45 -6.75 -11.69
C ALA A 94 2.24 -6.58 -13.00
N GLN A 95 2.79 -5.39 -13.26
CA GLN A 95 3.63 -5.10 -14.42
C GLN A 95 5.12 -5.27 -14.15
N ALA A 96 5.54 -5.20 -12.90
CA ALA A 96 6.94 -5.31 -12.52
C ALA A 96 7.46 -6.76 -12.62
N GLU A 97 8.65 -6.95 -13.17
CA GLU A 97 9.29 -8.28 -13.22
C GLU A 97 9.95 -8.68 -11.88
N GLN A 98 10.27 -7.68 -11.06
CA GLN A 98 10.89 -7.83 -9.76
C GLN A 98 10.56 -6.61 -8.88
N PHE A 99 10.76 -6.75 -7.59
CA PHE A 99 10.73 -5.61 -6.66
C PHE A 99 11.93 -5.66 -5.72
N THR A 100 12.37 -4.49 -5.26
CA THR A 100 13.48 -4.32 -4.32
C THR A 100 12.95 -3.72 -3.04
N GLU A 101 13.19 -4.35 -1.90
CA GLU A 101 12.81 -3.80 -0.60
C GLU A 101 13.61 -2.54 -0.29
N VAL A 102 12.97 -1.55 0.33
CA VAL A 102 13.55 -0.24 0.60
C VAL A 102 13.33 0.14 2.06
N THR A 103 14.41 0.57 2.71
CA THR A 103 14.35 1.22 4.03
C THR A 103 14.58 2.72 3.83
N GLY A 104 13.63 3.58 4.24
CA GLY A 104 13.68 4.95 3.72
C GLY A 104 12.93 6.05 4.44
N SER A 105 12.59 5.95 5.72
CA SER A 105 11.78 7.03 6.33
C SER A 105 12.54 8.08 7.15
N ASP A 106 13.70 7.75 7.72
CA ASP A 106 14.23 8.56 8.84
C ASP A 106 15.62 9.17 8.58
N GLU A 107 16.34 8.68 7.56
CA GLU A 107 17.67 9.18 7.19
C GLU A 107 17.76 9.50 5.68
N PRO A 108 18.52 10.53 5.29
CA PRO A 108 18.94 10.71 3.90
C PRO A 108 19.60 9.44 3.35
N GLY A 109 19.25 9.06 2.13
CA GLY A 109 19.73 7.84 1.49
C GLY A 109 18.69 6.74 1.55
N VAL A 110 17.92 6.62 0.47
CA VAL A 110 17.09 5.45 0.18
C VAL A 110 18.01 4.23 0.10
N LYS A 111 17.91 3.30 1.06
CA LYS A 111 18.75 2.10 1.13
C LYS A 111 17.98 0.90 0.58
N GLU A 112 18.49 0.33 -0.49
CA GLU A 112 17.96 -0.87 -1.11
C GLU A 112 18.39 -2.13 -0.34
N GLY A 113 17.45 -3.05 -0.18
CA GLY A 113 17.62 -4.34 0.46
C GLY A 113 17.51 -5.49 -0.53
N GLU A 114 16.75 -6.51 -0.16
CA GLU A 114 16.58 -7.70 -0.98
C GLU A 114 15.76 -7.40 -2.25
N THR A 115 16.22 -7.93 -3.39
CA THR A 115 15.45 -7.91 -4.65
C THR A 115 14.87 -9.29 -4.89
N ARG A 116 13.55 -9.35 -5.14
CA ARG A 116 12.79 -10.57 -5.34
C ARG A 116 12.16 -10.58 -6.74
N PRO A 117 12.32 -11.66 -7.53
CA PRO A 117 11.64 -11.79 -8.81
C PRO A 117 10.14 -12.04 -8.59
N ILE A 118 9.32 -11.59 -9.54
CA ILE A 118 7.88 -11.84 -9.59
C ILE A 118 7.61 -12.75 -10.78
N SER A 119 7.16 -13.97 -10.52
CA SER A 119 6.87 -14.93 -11.58
C SER A 119 5.74 -14.43 -12.50
N GLU A 120 5.74 -14.85 -13.76
CA GLU A 120 4.65 -14.51 -14.69
C GLU A 120 3.28 -14.95 -14.15
N GLY A 121 3.19 -16.16 -13.59
CA GLY A 121 1.97 -16.64 -12.95
C GLY A 121 1.48 -15.72 -11.83
N THR A 122 2.39 -15.26 -10.97
CA THR A 122 2.08 -14.28 -9.91
C THR A 122 1.59 -12.96 -10.50
N ARG A 123 2.24 -12.44 -11.55
CA ARG A 123 1.82 -11.22 -12.25
C ARG A 123 0.42 -11.35 -12.84
N LEU A 124 0.07 -12.50 -13.44
CA LEU A 124 -1.27 -12.77 -13.97
C LEU A 124 -2.34 -12.78 -12.86
N ILE A 125 -2.04 -13.37 -11.70
CA ILE A 125 -2.95 -13.37 -10.54
C ILE A 125 -3.14 -11.93 -10.03
N LEU A 126 -2.06 -11.15 -9.90
CA LEU A 126 -2.10 -9.74 -9.48
C LEU A 126 -2.89 -8.89 -10.49
N ALA A 127 -2.67 -9.06 -11.78
CA ALA A 127 -3.40 -8.36 -12.83
C ALA A 127 -4.91 -8.69 -12.79
N SER A 128 -5.30 -9.86 -12.30
CA SER A 128 -6.71 -10.21 -12.10
C SER A 128 -7.41 -9.33 -11.04
N PHE A 129 -6.68 -8.55 -10.24
CA PHE A 129 -7.22 -7.53 -9.32
C PHE A 129 -7.46 -6.16 -9.94
N ALA A 130 -6.96 -5.94 -11.16
CA ALA A 130 -7.08 -4.66 -11.82
C ALA A 130 -8.55 -4.22 -11.83
N ARG A 131 -8.75 -2.99 -11.35
CA ARG A 131 -10.04 -2.33 -11.25
C ARG A 131 -9.82 -0.83 -11.26
N PRO A 132 -10.78 -0.04 -11.75
CA PRO A 132 -10.68 1.40 -11.66
C PRO A 132 -10.53 1.88 -10.20
N VAL A 133 -9.73 2.91 -10.01
CA VAL A 133 -9.36 3.53 -8.75
C VAL A 133 -10.29 4.70 -8.47
N GLY A 134 -11.00 4.67 -7.34
CA GLY A 134 -11.85 5.80 -6.90
C GLY A 134 -11.07 6.87 -6.16
N ASP A 135 -10.16 6.45 -5.29
CA ASP A 135 -9.35 7.30 -4.45
C ASP A 135 -7.86 6.94 -4.62
N LEU A 136 -6.98 7.92 -4.64
CA LEU A 136 -5.54 7.68 -4.59
C LEU A 136 -5.10 7.36 -3.17
N ASP A 137 -4.78 6.10 -2.95
CA ASP A 137 -4.15 5.59 -1.75
C ASP A 137 -2.63 5.81 -1.79
N TYR A 138 -2.07 6.43 -0.75
CA TYR A 138 -0.62 6.58 -0.59
C TYR A 138 -0.23 6.63 0.87
N VAL A 139 1.01 6.27 1.20
CA VAL A 139 1.56 6.42 2.55
C VAL A 139 2.62 7.51 2.55
N ALA A 140 2.38 8.57 3.33
CA ALA A 140 3.37 9.63 3.57
C ALA A 140 4.46 9.17 4.55
N THR A 141 5.73 9.42 4.22
CA THR A 141 6.83 9.26 5.18
C THR A 141 6.79 10.35 6.25
N GLU A 142 7.53 10.17 7.34
CA GLU A 142 7.64 11.20 8.38
C GLU A 142 8.21 12.51 7.82
N TYR A 143 9.20 12.40 6.93
CA TYR A 143 9.78 13.52 6.21
C TYR A 143 8.72 14.32 5.43
N TYR A 144 7.87 13.65 4.66
CA TYR A 144 6.81 14.33 3.90
C TYR A 144 5.74 14.94 4.80
N ARG A 145 5.32 14.23 5.85
CA ARG A 145 4.39 14.77 6.86
C ARG A 145 4.95 16.04 7.51
N ALA A 146 6.25 16.09 7.81
CA ALA A 146 6.89 17.27 8.37
C ALA A 146 6.90 18.44 7.38
N ARG A 147 7.17 18.21 6.09
CA ARG A 147 7.09 19.25 5.04
C ARG A 147 5.68 19.80 4.88
N MET A 148 4.69 18.92 4.78
CA MET A 148 3.27 19.31 4.71
C MET A 148 2.88 20.15 5.94
N ARG A 149 3.28 19.75 7.15
CA ARG A 149 3.01 20.51 8.38
C ARG A 149 3.59 21.92 8.32
N ARG A 150 4.82 22.09 7.83
CA ARG A 150 5.42 23.43 7.64
C ARG A 150 4.58 24.31 6.72
N VAL A 151 4.07 23.78 5.61
CA VAL A 151 3.17 24.53 4.70
C VAL A 151 1.90 24.98 5.45
N GLN A 152 1.30 24.09 6.24
CA GLN A 152 0.10 24.40 7.03
C GLN A 152 0.36 25.50 8.07
N GLU A 153 1.53 25.50 8.71
CA GLU A 153 1.93 26.51 9.71
C GLU A 153 2.11 27.92 9.12
N PHE A 154 2.31 28.04 7.81
CA PHE A 154 2.38 29.32 7.12
C PHE A 154 1.01 29.92 6.78
N TYR A 155 -0.10 29.18 6.88
CA TYR A 155 -1.42 29.63 6.40
C TYR A 155 -1.84 31.02 6.87
N LYS A 156 -1.55 31.39 8.13
CA LYS A 156 -1.90 32.69 8.71
C LYS A 156 -0.77 33.73 8.63
N LYS A 157 0.37 33.37 8.07
CA LYS A 157 1.61 34.15 8.06
C LYS A 157 1.94 34.74 6.68
N ILE A 158 1.38 34.18 5.60
CA ILE A 158 1.63 34.59 4.22
C ILE A 158 0.33 34.91 3.48
N GLU A 159 0.42 35.52 2.30
CA GLU A 159 -0.76 35.79 1.47
C GLU A 159 -1.44 34.50 1.03
N ILE A 160 -2.77 34.52 0.95
CA ILE A 160 -3.57 33.32 0.64
C ILE A 160 -3.23 32.71 -0.72
N LYS A 161 -2.81 33.55 -1.68
CA LYS A 161 -2.41 33.10 -3.03
C LYS A 161 -1.12 32.29 -2.96
N GLU A 162 -0.12 32.79 -2.25
CA GLU A 162 1.17 32.11 -2.05
C GLU A 162 0.97 30.80 -1.29
N TYR A 163 0.16 30.81 -0.22
CA TYR A 163 -0.19 29.58 0.50
C TYR A 163 -0.83 28.53 -0.41
N ARG A 164 -1.78 28.92 -1.27
CA ARG A 164 -2.42 28.00 -2.22
C ARG A 164 -1.40 27.39 -3.19
N GLN A 165 -0.51 28.20 -3.74
CA GLN A 165 0.56 27.74 -4.62
C GLN A 165 1.52 26.77 -3.93
N MET A 166 1.89 27.02 -2.66
CA MET A 166 2.71 26.08 -1.89
C MET A 166 1.97 24.75 -1.68
N ARG A 167 0.68 24.82 -1.34
CA ARG A 167 -0.18 23.66 -1.07
C ARG A 167 -0.32 22.75 -2.30
N GLU A 168 -0.36 23.31 -3.51
CA GLU A 168 -0.49 22.59 -4.78
C GLU A 168 0.67 21.63 -5.09
N ASN A 169 1.80 21.72 -4.37
CA ASN A 169 2.94 20.82 -4.55
C ASN A 169 2.86 19.53 -3.71
N TYR A 170 1.76 19.32 -2.97
CA TYR A 170 1.61 18.17 -2.08
C TYR A 170 0.26 17.48 -2.26
N LEU A 171 0.24 16.18 -1.96
CA LEU A 171 -0.96 15.35 -1.92
C LEU A 171 -1.69 15.61 -0.60
N TRP A 172 -2.81 16.34 -0.63
CA TRP A 172 -3.62 16.62 0.56
C TRP A 172 -4.87 15.77 0.58
N LYS A 173 -5.23 15.25 1.76
CA LYS A 173 -6.48 14.52 1.96
C LYS A 173 -7.68 15.32 1.44
N GLY A 174 -8.55 14.64 0.69
CA GLY A 174 -9.85 15.16 0.27
C GLY A 174 -9.87 15.91 -1.06
N GLY A 175 -8.75 16.05 -1.78
CA GLY A 175 -8.81 16.58 -3.14
C GLY A 175 -7.45 16.75 -3.81
N GLY A 176 -7.29 16.10 -4.96
CA GLY A 176 -6.09 16.12 -5.80
C GLY A 176 -6.26 16.96 -7.07
N PRO A 177 -5.48 16.64 -8.12
CA PRO A 177 -5.65 17.19 -9.46
C PRO A 177 -7.07 16.98 -10.00
N THR A 178 -7.52 17.89 -10.87
CA THR A 178 -8.79 17.72 -11.60
C THR A 178 -8.66 16.64 -12.65
N PHE A 179 -9.78 16.00 -13.01
CA PHE A 179 -9.76 14.96 -14.04
C PHE A 179 -9.26 15.48 -15.40
N GLU A 180 -9.51 16.76 -15.67
CA GLU A 180 -9.07 17.44 -16.88
C GLU A 180 -7.55 17.70 -16.93
N GLU A 181 -6.83 17.51 -15.82
CA GLU A 181 -5.37 17.62 -15.80
C GLU A 181 -4.66 16.32 -16.25
N PHE A 182 -5.35 15.17 -16.23
CA PHE A 182 -4.77 13.88 -16.61
C PHE A 182 -4.79 13.66 -18.13
N PRO A 183 -3.81 12.91 -18.68
CA PRO A 183 -3.93 12.35 -20.02
C PRO A 183 -5.21 11.52 -20.17
N GLU A 184 -5.84 11.55 -21.35
CA GLU A 184 -7.11 10.84 -21.59
C GLU A 184 -6.97 9.32 -21.36
N GLU A 185 -5.82 8.76 -21.74
CA GLU A 185 -5.48 7.35 -21.57
C GLU A 185 -5.37 6.96 -20.10
N ALA A 186 -5.02 7.89 -19.22
CA ALA A 186 -4.92 7.65 -17.78
C ALA A 186 -6.30 7.60 -17.10
N LEU A 187 -7.37 8.06 -17.78
CA LEU A 187 -8.71 8.13 -17.19
C LEU A 187 -9.41 6.77 -17.13
N ILE A 188 -8.97 5.79 -17.92
CA ILE A 188 -9.56 4.44 -17.96
C ILE A 188 -9.41 3.74 -16.59
N CYS A 189 -8.27 3.95 -15.91
CA CYS A 189 -8.04 3.37 -14.59
C CYS A 189 -8.71 4.15 -13.45
N LEU A 190 -9.49 5.20 -13.72
CA LEU A 190 -10.08 6.06 -12.69
C LEU A 190 -11.61 5.94 -12.66
N VAL A 191 -12.19 5.96 -11.46
CA VAL A 191 -13.63 6.13 -11.27
C VAL A 191 -13.92 7.62 -11.13
N ARG A 192 -14.77 8.15 -12.02
CA ARG A 192 -15.29 9.52 -11.92
C ARG A 192 -16.74 9.50 -11.46
N GLY A 193 -16.99 10.00 -10.25
CA GLY A 193 -18.36 10.28 -9.81
C GLY A 193 -19.01 11.41 -10.62
N GLU A 194 -20.35 11.42 -10.73
CA GLU A 194 -21.10 12.36 -11.59
C GLU A 194 -20.79 13.85 -11.30
N GLU A 195 -20.66 14.21 -10.03
CA GLU A 195 -20.34 15.57 -9.58
C GLU A 195 -18.85 15.75 -9.23
N GLN A 196 -18.06 14.69 -9.39
CA GLN A 196 -16.66 14.68 -8.99
C GLN A 196 -15.80 15.33 -10.07
N THR A 197 -15.12 16.41 -9.70
CA THR A 197 -14.22 17.16 -10.59
C THR A 197 -12.75 16.82 -10.38
N ARG A 198 -12.41 16.14 -9.28
CA ARG A 198 -11.03 15.85 -8.87
C ARG A 198 -10.90 14.44 -8.35
N ILE A 199 -9.73 13.84 -8.55
CA ILE A 199 -9.40 12.60 -7.85
C ILE A 199 -9.39 12.87 -6.34
N MET A 200 -10.00 11.98 -5.57
CA MET A 200 -9.92 12.03 -4.12
C MET A 200 -8.57 11.47 -3.69
N ILE A 201 -7.93 12.15 -2.76
CA ILE A 201 -6.68 11.68 -2.17
C ILE A 201 -7.00 11.15 -0.78
N ASP A 202 -6.63 9.90 -0.50
CA ASP A 202 -6.75 9.30 0.82
C ASP A 202 -5.39 8.81 1.30
N PRO A 203 -4.70 9.60 2.15
CA PRO A 203 -3.49 9.13 2.80
C PRO A 203 -3.82 7.94 3.69
N VAL A 204 -3.21 6.80 3.42
CA VAL A 204 -3.32 5.58 4.21
C VAL A 204 -2.50 5.74 5.48
N GLU A 205 -3.13 5.47 6.61
CA GLU A 205 -2.42 5.37 7.88
C GLU A 205 -1.61 4.07 7.89
N ALA A 206 -0.29 4.20 7.88
CA ALA A 206 0.60 3.07 8.07
C ALA A 206 0.81 2.85 9.57
N TYR A 207 0.54 1.64 10.01
CA TYR A 207 0.87 1.15 11.34
C TYR A 207 2.20 0.40 11.25
N GLY A 208 3.13 0.72 12.15
CA GLY A 208 4.47 0.13 12.18
C GLY A 208 5.51 0.83 11.29
N PRO A 209 6.63 0.15 10.96
CA PRO A 209 7.70 0.72 10.13
C PRO A 209 7.23 0.98 8.69
N ASN A 210 7.89 1.90 7.98
CA ASN A 210 7.62 2.13 6.57
C ASN A 210 8.15 0.96 5.73
N LEU A 211 7.25 0.08 5.31
CA LEU A 211 7.55 -1.10 4.49
C LEU A 211 7.37 -0.73 3.02
N VAL A 212 8.47 -0.40 2.37
CA VAL A 212 8.49 0.13 1.00
C VAL A 212 9.14 -0.87 0.06
N ALA A 213 8.64 -0.93 -1.17
CA ALA A 213 9.29 -1.60 -2.29
C ALA A 213 9.49 -0.63 -3.45
N LYS A 214 10.64 -0.72 -4.10
CA LYS A 214 10.90 -0.13 -5.42
C LYS A 214 10.51 -1.14 -6.49
N VAL A 215 9.74 -0.71 -7.48
CA VAL A 215 9.42 -1.47 -8.69
C VAL A 215 9.84 -0.68 -9.92
N VAL A 216 10.21 -1.38 -10.98
CA VAL A 216 10.51 -0.79 -12.28
C VAL A 216 9.47 -1.25 -13.28
N VAL A 217 8.78 -0.31 -13.91
CA VAL A 217 7.78 -0.55 -14.96
C VAL A 217 8.11 0.39 -16.11
N ASP A 218 8.27 -0.15 -17.31
CA ASP A 218 8.66 0.61 -18.52
C ASP A 218 9.85 1.55 -18.29
N GLU A 219 10.92 1.02 -17.69
CA GLU A 219 12.16 1.74 -17.35
C GLU A 219 12.00 2.85 -16.29
N LYS A 220 10.80 3.08 -15.76
CA LYS A 220 10.53 4.06 -14.71
C LYS A 220 10.45 3.41 -13.33
N GLU A 221 11.09 4.06 -12.35
CA GLU A 221 11.06 3.63 -10.96
C GLU A 221 9.83 4.19 -10.23
N TYR A 222 9.15 3.32 -9.48
CA TYR A 222 8.05 3.67 -8.59
C TYR A 222 8.30 3.10 -7.19
N TYR A 223 7.93 3.85 -6.17
CA TYR A 223 7.91 3.37 -4.79
C TYR A 223 6.49 3.02 -4.38
N ILE A 224 6.28 1.78 -3.97
CA ILE A 224 4.99 1.24 -3.55
C ILE A 224 5.09 0.66 -2.15
N ALA A 225 3.95 0.40 -1.51
CA ALA A 225 3.92 -0.40 -0.29
C ALA A 225 4.48 -1.79 -0.60
N ARG A 226 5.30 -2.34 0.30
CA ARG A 226 5.88 -3.68 0.12
C ARG A 226 4.76 -4.73 -0.05
N PRO A 227 4.91 -5.75 -0.91
CA PRO A 227 3.77 -6.62 -1.25
C PRO A 227 3.13 -7.35 -0.06
N ASP A 228 3.93 -7.74 0.93
CA ASP A 228 3.43 -8.30 2.19
C ASP A 228 2.64 -7.28 3.03
N ALA A 229 3.08 -6.03 3.07
CA ALA A 229 2.37 -4.93 3.72
C ALA A 229 1.06 -4.59 3.00
N ILE A 230 1.02 -4.62 1.65
CA ILE A 230 -0.21 -4.49 0.87
C ILE A 230 -1.23 -5.55 1.31
N PHE A 231 -0.80 -6.82 1.40
CA PHE A 231 -1.64 -7.91 1.88
C PHE A 231 -2.14 -7.63 3.30
N THR A 232 -1.26 -7.30 4.23
CA THR A 232 -1.65 -7.10 5.62
C THR A 232 -2.57 -5.90 5.83
N TYR A 233 -2.31 -4.74 5.19
CA TYR A 233 -3.23 -3.61 5.26
C TYR A 233 -4.60 -3.96 4.68
N LYS A 234 -4.61 -4.78 3.62
CA LYS A 234 -5.86 -5.33 3.10
C LYS A 234 -6.56 -6.22 4.11
N VAL A 235 -5.86 -7.12 4.80
CA VAL A 235 -6.42 -7.96 5.87
C VAL A 235 -7.04 -7.09 6.97
N LEU A 236 -6.34 -6.07 7.46
CA LEU A 236 -6.88 -5.14 8.46
C LEU A 236 -8.15 -4.43 7.97
N HIS A 237 -8.13 -3.85 6.77
CA HIS A 237 -9.30 -3.17 6.19
C HIS A 237 -10.48 -4.13 6.01
N LEU A 238 -10.19 -5.35 5.56
CA LEU A 238 -11.17 -6.39 5.35
C LEU A 238 -11.80 -6.86 6.69
N LEU A 239 -10.99 -7.00 7.75
CA LEU A 239 -11.44 -7.29 9.12
C LEU A 239 -12.33 -6.17 9.69
N GLN A 240 -11.97 -4.90 9.46
CA GLN A 240 -12.76 -3.74 9.88
C GLN A 240 -14.14 -3.70 9.21
N GLY A 241 -14.20 -3.99 7.90
CA GLY A 241 -15.41 -3.88 7.09
C GLY A 241 -16.19 -5.18 6.89
N TYR A 242 -15.84 -6.26 7.61
CA TYR A 242 -16.32 -7.62 7.34
C TYR A 242 -17.86 -7.71 7.29
N GLU A 243 -18.54 -7.08 8.24
CA GLU A 243 -20.00 -7.12 8.38
C GLU A 243 -20.76 -6.59 7.17
N HIS A 244 -20.14 -5.70 6.39
CA HIS A 244 -20.81 -5.04 5.29
C HIS A 244 -20.69 -5.78 3.96
N LYS A 245 -19.60 -6.53 3.73
CA LYS A 245 -19.28 -7.15 2.42
C LYS A 245 -18.47 -8.46 2.54
N PRO A 246 -19.01 -9.53 3.15
CA PRO A 246 -18.29 -10.79 3.38
C PRO A 246 -17.89 -11.53 2.08
N GLU A 247 -18.69 -11.44 1.02
CA GLU A 247 -18.33 -12.05 -0.27
C GLU A 247 -17.12 -11.35 -0.92
N LYS A 248 -17.09 -10.01 -0.84
CA LYS A 248 -15.96 -9.20 -1.31
C LYS A 248 -14.70 -9.49 -0.50
N PHE A 249 -14.84 -9.71 0.82
CA PHE A 249 -13.74 -10.17 1.66
C PHE A 249 -13.12 -11.44 1.10
N ASN A 250 -13.93 -12.49 0.88
CA ASN A 250 -13.42 -13.78 0.45
C ASN A 250 -12.70 -13.70 -0.91
N ALA A 251 -13.32 -13.00 -1.87
CA ALA A 251 -12.76 -12.84 -3.20
C ALA A 251 -11.46 -12.03 -3.19
N ASP A 252 -11.41 -10.91 -2.46
CA ASP A 252 -10.23 -10.06 -2.41
C ASP A 252 -9.10 -10.72 -1.59
N PHE A 253 -9.42 -11.43 -0.49
CA PHE A 253 -8.43 -12.12 0.34
C PHE A 253 -7.79 -13.28 -0.43
N SER A 254 -8.57 -14.26 -0.91
CA SER A 254 -8.00 -15.49 -1.47
C SER A 254 -7.10 -15.19 -2.66
N LYS A 255 -7.50 -14.30 -3.56
CA LYS A 255 -6.67 -13.94 -4.71
C LYS A 255 -5.37 -13.23 -4.30
N LEU A 256 -5.40 -12.34 -3.30
CA LEU A 256 -4.20 -11.59 -2.86
C LEU A 256 -3.27 -12.55 -2.15
N PHE A 257 -3.81 -13.34 -1.22
CA PHE A 257 -3.07 -14.38 -0.53
C PHE A 257 -2.39 -15.34 -1.53
N SER A 258 -3.13 -15.78 -2.56
CA SER A 258 -2.60 -16.64 -3.64
C SER A 258 -1.43 -16.03 -4.40
N ALA A 259 -1.46 -14.71 -4.67
CA ALA A 259 -0.36 -14.05 -5.35
C ALA A 259 0.84 -13.81 -4.42
N ILE A 260 0.58 -13.34 -3.21
CA ILE A 260 1.62 -12.90 -2.29
C ILE A 260 2.39 -14.08 -1.68
N LYS A 261 1.76 -15.25 -1.49
CA LYS A 261 2.43 -16.47 -1.03
C LYS A 261 3.48 -17.03 -2.00
N GLU A 262 3.47 -16.59 -3.25
CA GLU A 262 4.52 -16.91 -4.22
C GLU A 262 5.79 -16.08 -4.01
N MET A 263 5.68 -14.95 -3.29
CA MET A 263 6.79 -14.04 -3.00
C MET A 263 7.28 -14.11 -1.55
N TYR A 264 6.42 -14.58 -0.64
CA TYR A 264 6.68 -14.66 0.80
C TYR A 264 6.16 -15.97 1.40
N SER A 265 6.84 -16.48 2.43
CA SER A 265 6.33 -17.64 3.15
C SER A 265 5.08 -17.26 3.96
N GLU A 266 4.18 -18.22 4.19
CA GLU A 266 3.00 -17.97 5.03
C GLU A 266 3.35 -17.55 6.45
N ASP A 267 4.50 -18.02 6.98
CA ASP A 267 4.99 -17.62 8.30
C ASP A 267 5.45 -16.16 8.32
N ASP A 268 6.08 -15.67 7.25
CA ASP A 268 6.46 -14.26 7.13
C ASP A 268 5.20 -13.38 7.00
N LEU A 269 4.22 -13.81 6.20
CA LEU A 269 2.93 -13.13 6.08
C LEU A 269 2.16 -13.11 7.39
N LEU A 270 2.21 -14.19 8.18
CA LEU A 270 1.62 -14.24 9.51
C LEU A 270 2.32 -13.25 10.46
N LYS A 271 3.66 -13.27 10.52
CA LYS A 271 4.44 -12.37 11.39
C LYS A 271 4.15 -10.90 11.10
N ILE A 272 4.20 -10.49 9.84
CA ILE A 272 3.96 -9.09 9.48
C ILE A 272 2.49 -8.69 9.70
N THR A 273 1.57 -9.63 9.52
CA THR A 273 0.16 -9.43 9.87
C THR A 273 -0.05 -9.19 11.35
N LEU A 274 0.57 -10.01 12.20
CA LEU A 274 0.51 -9.84 13.66
C LEU A 274 1.11 -8.50 14.09
N GLN A 275 2.27 -8.13 13.53
CA GLN A 275 2.93 -6.85 13.83
C GLN A 275 2.01 -5.65 13.52
N ILE A 276 1.46 -5.57 12.31
CA ILE A 276 0.58 -4.45 11.92
C ILE A 276 -0.72 -4.42 12.73
N LEU A 277 -1.31 -5.58 13.04
CA LEU A 277 -2.51 -5.64 13.88
C LEU A 277 -2.22 -5.15 15.31
N SER A 278 -1.06 -5.53 15.87
CA SER A 278 -0.60 -5.05 17.17
C SER A 278 -0.34 -3.54 17.17
N ASP A 279 0.34 -3.03 16.13
CA ASP A 279 0.61 -1.60 15.98
C ASP A 279 -0.67 -0.78 15.80
N TYR A 280 -1.66 -1.32 15.08
CA TYR A 280 -3.00 -0.73 14.97
C TYR A 280 -3.69 -0.67 16.34
N GLU A 281 -3.70 -1.77 17.10
CA GLU A 281 -4.32 -1.84 18.41
C GLU A 281 -3.67 -0.83 19.38
N ALA A 282 -2.34 -0.73 19.37
CA ALA A 282 -1.60 0.25 20.15
C ALA A 282 -1.94 1.70 19.76
N ALA A 283 -2.05 2.00 18.46
CA ALA A 283 -2.44 3.31 17.96
C ALA A 283 -3.88 3.70 18.36
N MET A 284 -4.80 2.73 18.31
CA MET A 284 -6.18 2.92 18.73
C MET A 284 -6.29 3.15 20.25
N LYS A 285 -5.55 2.38 21.06
CA LYS A 285 -5.46 2.56 22.51
C LYS A 285 -4.87 3.93 22.88
N ALA A 286 -3.80 4.35 22.22
CA ALA A 286 -3.21 5.68 22.42
C ALA A 286 -4.19 6.81 22.07
N THR A 287 -4.94 6.65 20.98
CA THR A 287 -5.99 7.59 20.58
C THR A 287 -7.10 7.66 21.63
N HIS A 288 -7.58 6.52 22.12
CA HIS A 288 -8.57 6.43 23.19
C HIS A 288 -8.12 7.16 24.46
N MET A 289 -6.90 6.85 24.94
CA MET A 289 -6.33 7.49 26.14
C MET A 289 -6.22 9.01 25.99
N ARG A 290 -5.82 9.49 24.81
CA ARG A 290 -5.76 10.93 24.51
C ARG A 290 -7.15 11.57 24.58
N LEU A 291 -8.17 10.93 24.01
CA LEU A 291 -9.54 11.44 24.04
C LEU A 291 -10.11 11.42 25.46
N ASN A 292 -9.88 10.35 26.23
CA ASN A 292 -10.24 10.30 27.65
C ASN A 292 -9.65 11.46 28.45
N THR A 293 -8.39 11.81 28.19
CA THR A 293 -7.74 12.98 28.80
C THR A 293 -8.42 14.30 28.39
N VAL A 294 -8.78 14.45 27.11
CA VAL A 294 -9.44 15.67 26.59
C VAL A 294 -10.86 15.82 27.12
N TYR A 295 -11.59 14.71 27.29
CA TYR A 295 -12.99 14.70 27.67
C TYR A 295 -13.25 14.34 29.14
N ASN A 296 -12.20 14.13 29.94
CA ASN A 296 -12.28 13.65 31.34
C ASN A 296 -13.16 12.39 31.49
N SER A 297 -12.89 11.37 30.67
CA SER A 297 -13.59 10.08 30.72
C SER A 297 -12.67 9.00 31.32
N ASP A 298 -13.26 8.07 32.09
CA ASP A 298 -12.60 6.90 32.67
C ASP A 298 -12.99 5.59 31.96
N GLU A 299 -13.62 5.67 30.79
CA GLU A 299 -14.05 4.47 30.05
C GLU A 299 -12.83 3.60 29.66
N PRO A 300 -12.85 2.29 29.95
CA PRO A 300 -11.78 1.39 29.55
C PRO A 300 -11.71 1.29 28.03
N TYR A 301 -10.50 1.05 27.51
CA TYR A 301 -10.32 0.80 26.09
C TYR A 301 -10.93 -0.56 25.71
N GLU A 302 -11.81 -0.57 24.72
CA GLU A 302 -12.34 -1.79 24.13
C GLU A 302 -11.43 -2.29 23.00
N HIS A 303 -10.92 -3.50 23.16
CA HIS A 303 -10.00 -4.11 22.21
C HIS A 303 -10.68 -4.40 20.87
N ARG A 304 -10.09 -3.89 19.78
CA ARG A 304 -10.72 -3.90 18.45
C ARG A 304 -10.34 -5.13 17.64
N VAL A 305 -9.05 -5.43 17.56
CA VAL A 305 -8.55 -6.57 16.77
C VAL A 305 -9.18 -7.91 17.17
N PRO A 306 -9.26 -8.29 18.47
CA PRO A 306 -9.91 -9.53 18.88
C PRO A 306 -11.40 -9.59 18.47
N ALA A 307 -12.10 -8.46 18.56
CA ALA A 307 -13.49 -8.37 18.14
C ALA A 307 -13.64 -8.57 16.62
N PHE A 308 -12.73 -8.00 15.82
CA PHE A 308 -12.75 -8.13 14.36
C PHE A 308 -12.51 -9.59 13.92
N ILE A 309 -11.51 -10.24 14.54
CA ILE A 309 -11.16 -11.64 14.30
C ILE A 309 -12.35 -12.55 14.63
N LYS A 310 -12.93 -12.40 15.82
CA LYS A 310 -14.07 -13.22 16.25
C LYS A 310 -15.24 -13.14 15.27
N ARG A 311 -15.62 -11.92 14.86
CA ARG A 311 -16.72 -11.72 13.91
C ARG A 311 -16.48 -12.39 12.56
N THR A 312 -15.23 -12.40 12.11
CA THR A 312 -14.84 -13.06 10.86
C THR A 312 -14.96 -14.58 10.99
N LEU A 313 -14.44 -15.15 12.09
CA LEU A 313 -14.49 -16.60 12.35
C LEU A 313 -15.92 -17.13 12.61
N ASP A 314 -16.78 -16.33 13.24
CA ASP A 314 -18.18 -16.70 13.52
C ASP A 314 -19.03 -16.79 12.23
N ASN A 315 -18.53 -16.25 11.11
CA ASN A 315 -19.24 -16.31 9.83
C ASN A 315 -19.05 -17.66 9.12
N GLN A 316 -20.14 -18.25 8.67
CA GLN A 316 -20.12 -19.58 8.02
C GLN A 316 -19.66 -19.55 6.57
N SER A 317 -19.66 -18.38 5.93
CA SER A 317 -19.33 -18.19 4.52
C SER A 317 -17.84 -17.98 4.24
N ILE A 318 -16.97 -17.86 5.26
CA ILE A 318 -15.52 -17.78 5.01
C ILE A 318 -14.99 -19.11 4.48
N THR A 319 -14.03 -19.05 3.56
CA THR A 319 -13.40 -20.24 3.00
C THR A 319 -12.52 -20.93 4.06
N PRO A 320 -12.24 -22.24 3.92
CA PRO A 320 -11.35 -22.95 4.84
C PRO A 320 -9.94 -22.33 4.94
N GLU A 321 -9.38 -21.88 3.82
CA GLU A 321 -8.07 -21.21 3.74
C GLU A 321 -8.04 -19.92 4.57
N ILE A 322 -9.04 -19.05 4.39
CA ILE A 322 -9.19 -17.82 5.17
C ILE A 322 -9.33 -18.14 6.65
N ARG A 323 -10.19 -19.12 6.97
CA ARG A 323 -10.44 -19.54 8.35
C ARG A 323 -9.16 -19.99 9.03
N GLU A 324 -8.36 -20.83 8.36
CA GLU A 324 -7.09 -21.32 8.88
C GLU A 324 -6.12 -20.16 9.16
N PHE A 325 -5.93 -19.25 8.19
CA PHE A 325 -5.06 -18.09 8.38
C PHE A 325 -5.51 -17.20 9.54
N ILE A 326 -6.79 -16.84 9.60
CA ILE A 326 -7.34 -15.99 10.68
C ILE A 326 -7.31 -16.70 12.04
N GLN A 327 -7.48 -18.03 12.07
CA GLN A 327 -7.35 -18.82 13.30
C GLN A 327 -5.90 -18.83 13.80
N ARG A 328 -4.91 -18.92 12.90
CA ARG A 328 -3.49 -18.78 13.25
C ARG A 328 -3.22 -17.39 13.84
N VAL A 329 -3.73 -16.33 13.21
CA VAL A 329 -3.65 -14.96 13.75
C VAL A 329 -4.26 -14.89 15.15
N GLN A 330 -5.47 -15.42 15.36
CA GLN A 330 -6.14 -15.43 16.67
C GLN A 330 -5.29 -16.13 17.73
N ASN A 331 -4.80 -17.34 17.44
CA ASN A 331 -4.07 -18.15 18.40
C ASN A 331 -2.77 -17.46 18.83
N THR A 332 -2.07 -16.81 17.92
CA THR A 332 -0.85 -16.08 18.25
C THR A 332 -1.15 -14.78 19.01
N PHE A 333 -2.16 -14.03 18.61
CA PHE A 333 -2.55 -12.79 19.29
C PHE A 333 -2.98 -13.04 20.75
N LEU A 334 -3.75 -14.11 21.00
CA LEU A 334 -4.15 -14.51 22.35
C LEU A 334 -2.97 -15.01 23.20
N ALA A 335 -2.02 -15.74 22.59
CA ALA A 335 -0.82 -16.19 23.29
C ALA A 335 0.11 -15.03 23.71
N GLU A 336 0.11 -13.92 22.97
CA GLU A 336 0.86 -12.71 23.32
C GLU A 336 0.17 -11.91 24.44
N GLU A 337 -1.16 -11.93 24.54
CA GLU A 337 -1.91 -11.31 25.65
C GLU A 337 -1.76 -12.09 26.98
N GLU A 338 -1.67 -13.43 26.95
CA GLU A 338 -1.47 -14.23 28.17
C GLU A 338 -0.05 -14.09 28.78
N ASN A 339 0.90 -13.53 28.02
CA ASN A 339 2.30 -13.34 28.42
C ASN A 339 2.65 -11.88 28.77
N GLN A 340 1.68 -10.96 28.75
CA GLN A 340 1.79 -9.56 29.19
C GLN A 340 1.07 -9.35 30.51
#